data_AF-A0A1C7MVE1-F1
#
_entry.id   AF-A0A1C7MVE1-F1
#
_cell.length_a   1.000
_cell.length_b   1.000
_cell.length_c   1.000
_cell.angle_alpha   90.00
_cell.angle_beta   90.00
_cell.angle_gamma   90.00
#
_symmetry.space_group_name_H-M   'P 1'
#
loop_
_entity.id
_entity.type
_entity.pdbx_description
1 polymer ?
#
loop_
_entity_poly.entity_id
_entity_poly.type
_entity_poly.pdbx_seq_one_letter_code
_entity_poly.pdbx_strand_id
1 'polypeptide(L)' 'AAYDMSVRFWDTAAAPGQNLIHVHDAHTEFALGLDFNLYREGQVATCAWDEKLNVFVPPPLLRR' A
#
# COMPACT_ATOMS: atom_id res chain seq x y z
N ALA A 1 -20.98 -5.87 7.06
CA ALA A 1 -20.07 -6.19 5.95
C ALA A 1 -19.37 -4.90 5.56
N ALA A 2 -18.04 -4.84 5.66
CA ALA A 2 -17.28 -3.67 5.24
C ALA A 2 -16.43 -4.10 4.05
N TYR A 3 -16.71 -3.50 2.89
CA TYR A 3 -15.88 -3.65 1.71
C TYR A 3 -14.71 -2.69 1.86
N ASP A 4 -13.50 -3.21 2.10
CA ASP A 4 -12.28 -2.43 2.19
C ASP A 4 -11.49 -2.62 0.89
N MET A 5 -11.40 -1.57 0.09
CA MET A 5 -10.65 -1.55 -1.17
C MET A 5 -9.25 -0.97 -1.00
N SER A 6 -8.82 -0.73 0.25
CA SER A 6 -7.51 -0.15 0.54
C SER A 6 -6.40 -1.19 0.56
N VAL A 7 -5.20 -0.72 0.23
CA VAL A 7 -3.92 -1.38 0.53
C VAL A 7 -3.30 -0.68 1.72
N ARG A 8 -2.87 -1.43 2.73
CA ARG A 8 -2.37 -0.87 3.99
C ARG A 8 -0.93 -1.31 4.24
N PHE A 9 -0.15 -0.41 4.83
CA PHE A 9 1.26 -0.63 5.14
C PHE A 9 1.45 -0.59 6.64
N TRP A 10 2.17 -1.58 7.16
CA TRP A 10 2.50 -1.66 8.59
C TRP A 10 3.99 -1.76 8.82
N ASP A 11 4.50 -1.06 9.83
CA ASP A 11 5.83 -1.24 10.39
C ASP A 11 5.78 -2.36 11.44
N THR A 12 6.43 -3.49 11.14
CA THR A 12 6.44 -4.66 12.02
C THR A 12 7.35 -4.50 13.23
N ALA A 13 8.23 -3.48 13.24
CA ALA A 13 9.07 -3.14 14.39
C ALA A 13 8.44 -2.10 15.33
N ALA A 14 7.35 -1.45 14.90
CA ALA A 14 6.65 -0.46 15.71
C ALA A 14 5.82 -1.09 16.85
N ALA A 15 5.54 -0.29 17.88
CA ALA A 15 4.72 -0.72 19.00
C ALA A 15 3.30 -1.13 18.55
N PRO A 16 2.67 -2.14 19.19
CA PRO A 16 1.28 -2.50 18.90
C PRO A 16 0.35 -1.30 18.99
N GLY A 17 -0.48 -1.10 17.97
CA GLY A 17 -1.40 0.05 17.87
C GLY A 17 -0.80 1.30 17.22
N GLN A 18 0.50 1.32 16.95
CA GLN A 18 1.20 2.40 16.23
C GLN A 18 1.86 1.90 14.93
N ASN A 19 1.57 0.66 14.54
CA ASN A 19 2.23 -0.01 13.43
C ASN A 19 1.61 0.31 12.06
N LEU A 20 0.37 0.81 11.96
CA LEU A 20 -0.19 1.24 10.67
C LEU A 20 0.48 2.56 10.24
N ILE A 21 1.30 2.51 9.18
CA ILE A 21 2.05 3.68 8.70
C ILE A 21 1.39 4.36 7.50
N HIS A 22 0.63 3.64 6.69
CA HIS A 22 -0.06 4.23 5.54
C HIS A 22 -1.29 3.41 5.11
N VAL A 23 -2.31 4.11 4.62
CA VAL A 23 -3.49 3.55 3.94
C VAL A 23 -3.53 4.15 2.54
N HIS A 24 -3.47 3.29 1.53
CA HIS A 24 -3.61 3.63 0.12
C HIS A 24 -5.01 3.21 -0.34
N ASP A 25 -5.88 4.18 -0.55
CA ASP A 25 -7.32 4.02 -0.84
C ASP A 25 -7.69 4.49 -2.26
N ALA A 26 -6.73 4.49 -3.18
CA ALA A 26 -6.95 4.94 -4.55
C ALA A 26 -7.68 3.92 -5.45
N HIS A 27 -7.81 2.66 -5.00
CA HIS A 27 -8.57 1.64 -5.73
C HIS A 27 -10.06 1.75 -5.42
N THR A 28 -10.89 1.63 -6.45
CA THR A 28 -12.35 1.68 -6.30
C THR A 28 -13.00 0.30 -6.19
N GLU A 29 -12.21 -0.76 -6.36
CA GLU A 29 -12.63 -2.17 -6.31
C GLU A 29 -11.57 -3.02 -5.60
N PHE A 30 -11.86 -4.30 -5.39
CA PHE A 30 -11.00 -5.21 -4.64
C PHE A 30 -9.55 -5.24 -5.14
N ALA A 31 -8.62 -4.95 -4.23
CA ALA A 31 -7.19 -5.12 -4.46
C ALA A 31 -6.88 -6.60 -4.73
N LEU A 32 -6.13 -6.86 -5.81
CA LEU A 32 -5.84 -8.20 -6.31
C LEU A 32 -4.35 -8.56 -6.19
N GLY A 33 -3.47 -7.57 -6.28
CA GLY A 33 -2.03 -7.81 -6.28
C GLY A 33 -1.23 -6.63 -5.75
N LEU A 34 -0.04 -6.96 -5.23
CA LEU A 34 0.97 -6.01 -4.78
C LEU A 34 2.36 -6.58 -5.09
N ASP A 35 3.29 -5.71 -5.47
CA ASP A 35 4.70 -6.04 -5.61
C ASP A 35 5.60 -4.89 -5.15
N PHE A 36 6.82 -5.22 -4.69
CA PHE A 36 7.85 -4.28 -4.26
C PHE A 36 8.89 -4.11 -5.35
N ASN A 37 9.26 -2.87 -5.65
CA ASN A 37 10.31 -2.62 -6.64
C ASN A 37 11.69 -2.99 -6.06
N LEU A 38 12.38 -3.94 -6.71
CA LEU A 38 13.72 -4.39 -6.32
C LEU A 38 14.84 -3.37 -6.61
N TYR A 39 14.57 -2.37 -7.45
CA TYR A 39 15.57 -1.40 -7.94
C TYR A 39 15.30 0.03 -7.51
N ARG A 40 14.12 0.31 -6.92
CA ARG A 40 13.76 1.62 -6.39
C ARG A 40 13.19 1.45 -5.00
N GLU A 41 14.03 1.74 -4.01
CA GLU A 41 13.68 1.62 -2.60
C GLU A 41 12.37 2.35 -2.27
N GLY A 42 11.51 1.69 -1.51
CA GLY A 42 10.21 2.22 -1.09
C GLY A 42 9.14 2.28 -2.20
N GLN A 43 9.46 2.02 -3.46
CA GLN A 43 8.45 2.01 -4.53
C GLN A 43 7.70 0.67 -4.55
N VAL A 44 6.38 0.77 -4.72
CA VAL A 44 5.45 -0.36 -4.78
C VAL A 44 4.53 -0.22 -5.98
N ALA A 45 4.00 -1.35 -6.43
CA ALA A 45 2.92 -1.41 -7.41
C ALA A 45 1.73 -2.18 -6.82
N THR A 46 0.51 -1.68 -7.01
CA THR A 46 -0.74 -2.36 -6.64
C THR A 46 -1.67 -2.45 -7.83
N CYS A 47 -2.46 -3.51 -7.92
CA CYS A 47 -3.52 -3.65 -8.92
C CYS A 47 -4.82 -4.16 -8.29
N ALA A 48 -5.95 -3.82 -8.92
CA ALA A 48 -7.27 -4.18 -8.44
C ALA A 48 -8.23 -4.49 -9.59
N TRP A 49 -9.45 -4.89 -9.24
CA TRP A 49 -10.56 -5.11 -10.17
C TRP A 49 -11.09 -3.84 -10.85
N ASP A 50 -10.59 -2.66 -10.48
CA ASP A 50 -10.93 -1.38 -11.11
C ASP A 50 -10.15 -1.11 -12.41
N GLU A 51 -9.49 -2.15 -12.95
CA GLU A 51 -8.65 -2.11 -14.15
C GLU A 51 -7.47 -1.13 -14.04
N LYS A 52 -7.06 -0.76 -12.82
CA LYS A 52 -5.94 0.16 -12.58
C LYS A 52 -4.74 -0.51 -11.94
N LEU A 53 -3.58 0.05 -12.27
CA LEU A 53 -2.31 -0.19 -11.59
C LEU A 53 -1.80 1.12 -11.02
N ASN A 54 -1.50 1.13 -9.72
CA ASN A 54 -0.93 2.28 -9.02
C ASN A 54 0.54 2.00 -8.72
N VAL A 55 1.46 2.81 -9.26
CA VAL A 55 2.89 2.79 -8.90
C VAL A 55 3.21 4.02 -8.07
N PHE A 56 3.66 3.84 -6.84
CA PHE A 56 3.91 4.94 -5.91
C PHE A 56 4.95 4.58 -4.86
N VAL A 57 5.45 5.59 -4.14
CA VAL A 57 6.18 5.39 -2.89
C VAL A 57 5.21 5.82 -1.78
N PRO A 58 4.87 4.95 -0.81
CA PRO A 58 4.04 5.34 0.32
C PRO A 58 4.62 6.59 0.99
N PRO A 59 3.82 7.64 1.30
CA PRO A 59 4.32 8.90 1.83
C PRO A 59 5.30 8.80 3.02
N PRO A 60 5.11 7.89 4.00
CA PRO A 60 6.08 7.72 5.09
C PRO A 60 7.47 7.21 4.66
N LEU A 61 7.60 6.65 3.45
CA LEU A 61 8.85 6.10 2.91
C LEU A 61 9.59 7.08 1.98
N LEU A 62 9.01 8.24 1.65
CA LEU A 62 9.61 9.23 0.75
C LEU A 62 10.91 9.89 1.27
N ARG A 63 11.30 9.66 2.53
CA ARG A 63 12.42 10.34 3.21
C ARG A 63 13.30 9.42 4.05
N ARG A 64 13.30 8.11 3.77
CA ARG A 64 14.31 7.23 4.37
C ARG A 64 15.63 7.33 3.63
#